data_AF-A0A945CVF4-F1
#
_entry.id   AF-A0A945CVF4-F1
#
_cell.length_a   1.000
_cell.length_b   1.000
_cell.length_c   1.000
_cell.angle_alpha   90.00
_cell.angle_beta   90.00
_cell.angle_gamma   90.00
#
_symmetry.space_group_name_H-M   'P 1'
#
loop_
_entity.id
_entity.type
_entity.pdbx_description
1 polymer ?
#
loop_
_entity_poly.entity_id
_entity_poly.type
_entity_poly.pdbx_seq_one_letter_code
_entity_poly.pdbx_strand_id
1 'polypeptide(L)'
;MSSATVRISLATREKLRVLADKSGESMNSVLERAIEAYRRQQFLEQANDAYATLRSNPEAWREEQEERSSWETTIGDGVEDD
;
A
#
# COMPACT_ATOMS: atom_id res chain seq x y z
N MET A 1 -9.41 20.54 14.16
CA MET A 1 -9.59 19.60 13.04
C MET A 1 -10.73 20.10 12.19
N SER A 2 -10.48 20.45 10.93
CA SER A 2 -11.52 20.82 9.96
C SER A 2 -12.27 19.57 9.52
N SER A 3 -13.60 19.65 9.40
CA SER A 3 -14.42 18.58 8.86
C SER A 3 -14.89 18.93 7.45
N ALA A 4 -15.00 17.92 6.59
CA ALA A 4 -15.57 18.03 5.26
C ALA A 4 -16.70 17.01 5.11
N THR A 5 -17.71 17.32 4.29
CA THR A 5 -18.81 16.40 3.99
C THR A 5 -18.70 15.96 2.53
N VAL A 6 -18.60 14.64 2.30
CA VAL A 6 -18.60 14.05 0.96
C VAL A 6 -19.95 13.39 0.70
N ARG A 7 -20.51 13.62 -0.50
CA ARG A 7 -21.72 12.94 -0.94
C ARG A 7 -21.36 11.54 -1.43
N ILE A 8 -22.02 10.54 -0.86
CA ILE A 8 -21.92 9.13 -1.27
C ILE A 8 -23.33 8.55 -1.44
N SER A 9 -23.43 7.43 -2.15
CA SER A 9 -24.71 6.72 -2.29
C SER A 9 -25.20 6.21 -0.93
N LEU A 10 -26.52 6.06 -0.76
CA LEU A 10 -27.10 5.46 0.45
C LEU A 10 -26.58 4.03 0.69
N ALA A 11 -26.41 3.25 -0.39
CA ALA A 11 -25.85 1.91 -0.31
C ALA A 11 -24.39 1.91 0.19
N THR A 12 -23.56 2.87 -0.24
CA THR A 12 -22.19 3.03 0.25
C THR A 12 -22.16 3.42 1.71
N ARG A 13 -23.03 4.37 2.12
CA ARG A 13 -23.15 4.78 3.53
C ARG A 13 -23.53 3.59 4.41
N GLU A 14 -24.44 2.74 3.97
CA GLU A 14 -24.86 1.55 4.72
C GLU A 14 -23.73 0.53 4.86
N LYS A 15 -22.97 0.27 3.78
CA LYS A 15 -21.76 -0.56 3.85
C LYS A 15 -20.74 -0.01 4.85
N LEU A 16 -20.51 1.30 4.82
CA LEU A 16 -19.59 1.96 5.75
C LEU A 16 -20.05 1.85 7.20
N ARG A 17 -21.37 1.96 7.44
CA ARG A 17 -21.97 1.76 8.77
C ARG A 17 -21.75 0.34 9.28
N VAL A 18 -22.04 -0.67 8.44
CA VAL A 18 -21.84 -2.08 8.81
C VAL A 18 -20.37 -2.38 9.10
N LEU A 19 -19.42 -1.79 8.35
CA LEU A 19 -18.00 -1.96 8.61
C LEU A 19 -17.59 -1.30 9.93
N ALA A 20 -18.07 -0.09 10.22
CA ALA A 20 -17.85 0.61 11.47
C ALA A 20 -18.39 -0.16 12.68
N ASP A 21 -19.62 -0.67 12.58
CA ASP A 21 -20.25 -1.48 13.63
C ASP A 21 -19.43 -2.76 13.92
N LYS A 22 -18.87 -3.39 12.88
CA LYS A 22 -18.03 -4.59 13.02
C LYS A 22 -16.64 -4.33 13.58
N SER A 23 -16.03 -3.19 13.25
CA SER A 23 -14.70 -2.83 13.74
C SER A 23 -14.72 -2.14 15.11
N GLY A 24 -15.90 -1.71 15.57
CA GLY A 24 -16.02 -0.89 16.78
C GLY A 24 -15.44 0.52 16.61
N GLU A 25 -15.26 0.98 15.37
CA GLU A 25 -14.68 2.28 15.04
C GLU A 25 -15.77 3.24 14.51
N SER A 26 -15.48 4.54 14.45
CA SER A 26 -16.38 5.49 13.80
C SER A 26 -16.40 5.30 12.28
N MET A 27 -17.52 5.65 11.63
CA MET A 27 -17.62 5.66 10.17
C MET A 27 -16.53 6.53 9.51
N ASN A 28 -16.08 7.60 10.19
CA ASN A 28 -15.00 8.44 9.68
C ASN A 28 -13.65 7.70 9.71
N SER A 29 -13.31 7.07 10.83
CA SER A 29 -12.07 6.27 10.96
C SER A 29 -12.00 5.15 9.91
N VAL A 30 -13.11 4.43 9.72
CA VAL A 30 -13.19 3.38 8.70
C VAL A 30 -13.03 3.95 7.29
N LEU A 31 -13.63 5.12 7.00
CA LEU A 31 -13.49 5.77 5.70
C LEU A 31 -12.04 6.21 5.45
N GLU A 32 -11.41 6.88 6.42
CA GLU A 32 -10.01 7.30 6.34
C GLU A 32 -9.08 6.11 6.08
N ARG A 33 -9.25 5.02 6.84
CA ARG A 33 -8.50 3.77 6.64
C ARG A 33 -8.73 3.16 5.26
N ALA A 34 -9.97 3.14 4.79
CA ALA A 34 -10.29 2.57 3.48
C ALA A 34 -9.65 3.38 2.34
N ILE A 35 -9.67 4.70 2.43
CA ILE A 35 -9.01 5.58 1.45
C ILE A 35 -7.49 5.42 1.49
N GLU A 36 -6.90 5.33 2.69
CA GLU A 36 -5.46 5.11 2.82
C GLU A 36 -5.04 3.72 2.27
N ALA A 37 -5.84 2.68 2.52
CA ALA A 37 -5.61 1.36 1.94
C ALA A 37 -5.66 1.40 0.41
N TYR A 38 -6.66 2.08 -0.16
CA TYR A 38 -6.77 2.26 -1.61
C TYR A 38 -5.58 3.04 -2.18
N ARG A 39 -5.15 4.12 -1.52
CA ARG A 39 -3.96 4.89 -1.91
C ARG A 39 -2.71 4.02 -1.94
N ARG A 40 -2.49 3.20 -0.90
CA ARG A 40 -1.35 2.26 -0.83
C ARG A 40 -1.40 1.20 -1.92
N GLN A 41 -2.59 0.66 -2.18
CA GLN A 41 -2.79 -0.31 -3.26
C GLN A 41 -2.38 0.31 -4.61
N GLN A 42 -2.91 1.50 -4.94
CA GLN A 42 -2.56 2.21 -6.18
C GLN A 42 -1.06 2.49 -6.30
N PHE A 43 -0.40 2.82 -5.19
CA PHE A 43 1.05 3.02 -5.17
C PHE A 43 1.81 1.73 -5.47
N LEU A 44 1.42 0.61 -4.85
CA LEU A 44 2.06 -0.68 -5.08
C LEU A 44 1.82 -1.22 -6.50
N GLU A 45 0.62 -1.01 -7.05
CA GLU A 45 0.31 -1.34 -8.45
C GLU A 45 1.24 -0.59 -9.40
N GLN A 46 1.41 0.73 -9.22
CA GLN A 46 2.34 1.53 -10.03
C GLN A 46 3.80 1.08 -9.89
N ALA A 47 4.24 0.75 -8.68
CA ALA A 47 5.59 0.22 -8.45
C ALA A 47 5.78 -1.12 -9.17
N ASN A 48 4.80 -2.02 -9.09
CA ASN A 48 4.83 -3.31 -9.78
C ASN A 48 4.89 -3.14 -11.31
N ASP A 49 4.10 -2.22 -11.87
CA ASP A 49 4.10 -1.93 -13.30
C ASP A 49 5.46 -1.37 -13.77
N ALA A 50 6.07 -0.50 -12.95
CA ALA A 50 7.43 0.00 -13.20
C ALA A 50 8.47 -1.13 -13.18
N TYR A 51 8.41 -2.04 -12.21
CA TYR A 51 9.30 -3.21 -12.17
C TYR A 51 9.04 -4.19 -13.31
N ALA A 52 7.78 -4.39 -13.73
CA ALA A 52 7.45 -5.23 -14.88
C ALA A 52 8.05 -4.64 -16.17
N THR A 53 7.95 -3.31 -16.33
CA THR A 53 8.58 -2.58 -17.43
C THR A 53 10.11 -2.72 -17.38
N LEU A 54 10.73 -2.55 -16.21
CA LEU A 54 12.16 -2.74 -16.01
C LEU A 54 12.64 -4.15 -16.39
N ARG A 55 11.93 -5.19 -15.93
CA ARG A 55 12.23 -6.60 -16.24
C ARG A 55 12.13 -6.93 -17.72
N SER A 56 11.34 -6.18 -18.48
CA SER A 56 11.24 -6.35 -19.94
C SER A 56 12.48 -5.85 -20.68
N ASN A 57 13.36 -5.09 -20.02
CA ASN A 57 14.66 -4.66 -20.53
C ASN A 57 15.78 -5.50 -19.87
N PRO A 58 16.38 -6.48 -20.57
CA PRO A 58 17.37 -7.39 -19.99
C PRO A 58 18.63 -6.70 -19.46
N GLU A 59 19.07 -5.60 -20.08
CA GLU A 59 20.27 -4.87 -19.64
C GLU A 59 20.00 -4.15 -18.32
N ALA A 60 18.93 -3.35 -18.27
CA ALA A 60 18.55 -2.62 -17.06
C ALA A 60 18.13 -3.56 -15.92
N TRP A 61 17.53 -4.72 -16.24
CA TRP A 61 17.21 -5.73 -15.24
C TRP A 61 18.46 -6.38 -14.63
N ARG A 62 19.50 -6.63 -15.44
CA ARG A 62 20.78 -7.13 -14.93
C ARG A 62 21.44 -6.12 -14.00
N GLU A 63 21.44 -4.84 -14.35
CA GLU A 63 21.99 -3.77 -13.50
C GLU A 63 21.29 -3.69 -12.14
N GLU A 64 19.95 -3.72 -12.13
CA GLU A 64 19.18 -3.71 -10.87
C GLU A 64 19.48 -4.95 -10.01
N GLN A 65 19.63 -6.12 -10.62
CA GLN A 65 19.93 -7.36 -9.90
C GLN A 65 21.36 -7.35 -9.34
N GLU A 66 22.34 -6.79 -10.07
CA GLU A 66 23.70 -6.59 -9.58
C GLU A 66 23.74 -5.63 -8.39
N GLU A 67 23.00 -4.52 -8.46
CA GLU A 67 22.82 -3.61 -7.34
C GLU A 67 22.19 -4.35 -6.14
N ARG A 68 21.08 -5.05 -6.36
CA ARG A 68 20.37 -5.77 -5.30
C ARG A 68 21.25 -6.82 -4.61
N SER A 69 22.03 -7.58 -5.37
CA SER A 69 22.98 -8.55 -4.80
C SER A 69 24.09 -7.89 -3.97
N SER A 70 24.50 -6.66 -4.30
CA SER A 70 25.42 -5.90 -3.44
C SER A 70 24.78 -5.61 -2.07
N TRP A 71 23.49 -5.29 -2.04
CA TRP A 71 22.74 -5.02 -0.80
C TRP A 71 22.40 -6.29 -0.01
N GLU A 72 22.28 -7.45 -0.65
CA GLU A 72 22.03 -8.72 0.08
C GLU A 72 23.10 -9.02 1.13
N THR A 73 24.33 -8.50 0.96
CA THR A 73 25.41 -8.66 1.95
C THR A 73 25.10 -8.02 3.31
N THR A 74 24.21 -7.03 3.37
CA THR A 74 23.85 -6.32 4.62
C THR A 74 22.61 -6.89 5.29
N ILE A 75 22.05 -8.02 4.82
CA ILE A 75 20.76 -8.54 5.31
C ILE A 75 20.80 -8.95 6.79
N GLY A 76 21.97 -9.35 7.30
CA GLY A 76 22.19 -9.77 8.68
C GLY A 76 22.69 -8.65 9.61
N ASP A 77 22.92 -7.45 9.09
CA ASP A 77 23.46 -6.35 9.89
C ASP A 77 22.47 -5.97 11.00
N GLY A 78 22.90 -6.09 12.26
CA GLY A 78 22.10 -5.75 13.43
C GLY A 78 21.02 -6.78 13.81
N VAL A 79 21.04 -7.97 13.22
CA VAL A 79 20.24 -9.12 13.67
C VAL A 79 21.11 -9.96 14.61
N GLU A 80 20.73 -10.06 15.89
CA GLU A 80 21.35 -10.99 16.83
C GLU A 80 20.93 -12.43 16.46
N ASP A 81 21.89 -13.35 16.35
CA ASP A 81 21.59 -14.78 16.24
C ASP A 81 21.04 -15.24 17.61
N ASP A 82 19.77 -15.68 17.64
CA ASP A 82 19.13 -16.35 18.79
C ASP A 82 19.77 -17.74 19.06
#